data_AF-A0A146KPP3-F1
#
_entry.id   AF-A0A146KPP3-F1
#
_cell.length_a   1.000
_cell.length_b   1.000
_cell.length_c   1.000
_cell.angle_alpha   90.00
_cell.angle_beta   90.00
_cell.angle_gamma   90.00
#
_symmetry.space_group_name_H-M   'P 1'
#
loop_
_entity.id
_entity.type
_entity.pdbx_description
1 polymer ?
#
loop_
_entity_poly.entity_id
_entity_poly.type
_entity_poly.pdbx_seq_one_letter_code
_entity_poly.pdbx_strand_id
1 'polypeptide(L)'
;MIFIWGLLLVLESRADDIWEQDLSDMAIGPTTEGYDKVDLKCAAEHMEVAIHMEQDFSGIIYTRGSFAEKRLPCFRDLKSGKYFRMNIPFDGCNTSNVNNVYTNILVVQHDDDLIMPGDAAFNLECDFSKPKDVPLHSSVTTEVFDVVSKITLADADPGGKPIPELERLKVLNKSDTVSFQPKIILRSKDEL
;
A
#
# COMPACT_ATOMS: atom_id res chain seq x y z
N MET A 1 75.81 -1.28 0.62
CA MET A 1 74.69 -0.33 0.43
C MET A 1 73.48 -1.14 0.02
N ILE A 2 72.54 -1.32 0.96
CA ILE A 2 71.39 -2.23 0.90
C ILE A 2 70.18 -1.40 0.50
N PHE A 3 69.46 -1.77 -0.57
CA PHE A 3 68.14 -1.24 -0.87
C PHE A 3 67.11 -2.37 -0.65
N ILE A 4 66.49 -2.37 0.53
CA ILE A 4 65.27 -3.13 0.81
C ILE A 4 64.12 -2.14 0.59
N TRP A 5 63.44 -2.27 -0.55
CA TRP A 5 62.12 -1.65 -0.71
C TRP A 5 61.10 -2.55 -0.02
N GLY A 6 60.74 -2.15 1.19
CA GLY A 6 59.71 -2.78 1.99
C GLY A 6 58.34 -2.63 1.34
N LEU A 7 57.71 -3.77 1.11
CA LEU A 7 56.30 -3.90 0.80
C LEU A 7 55.50 -3.44 2.03
N LEU A 8 54.99 -2.21 2.03
CA LEU A 8 54.04 -1.71 3.01
C LEU A 8 52.62 -1.94 2.46
N LEU A 9 52.08 -3.13 2.74
CA LEU A 9 50.65 -3.36 2.80
C LEU A 9 50.14 -2.74 4.10
N VAL A 10 49.41 -1.62 4.02
CA VAL A 10 48.53 -1.18 5.09
C VAL A 10 47.10 -1.26 4.56
N LEU A 11 46.38 -2.19 5.17
CA LEU A 11 44.93 -2.36 5.10
C LEU A 11 44.28 -1.12 5.71
N GLU A 12 43.66 -0.28 4.89
CA GLU A 12 42.84 0.84 5.38
C GLU A 12 41.39 0.66 4.87
N SER A 13 40.45 0.84 5.79
CA SER A 13 38.99 0.94 5.63
C SER A 13 38.25 -0.29 5.08
N ARG A 14 37.72 -1.11 5.99
CA ARG A 14 36.64 -2.08 5.73
C ARG A 14 35.57 -1.98 6.83
N ALA A 15 35.37 -0.77 7.34
CA ALA A 15 34.50 -0.49 8.48
C ALA A 15 33.30 0.38 8.11
N ASP A 16 33.29 1.05 6.95
CA ASP A 16 32.19 1.94 6.56
C ASP A 16 31.01 1.18 5.92
N ASP A 17 31.28 0.10 5.17
CA ASP A 17 30.22 -0.69 4.49
C ASP A 17 29.29 -1.46 5.45
N ILE A 18 29.73 -1.77 6.67
CA ILE A 18 28.95 -2.59 7.61
C ILE A 18 27.81 -1.78 8.23
N TRP A 19 27.99 -0.46 8.42
CA TRP A 19 26.97 0.40 9.01
C TRP A 19 25.83 0.74 8.04
N GLU A 20 26.10 0.82 6.73
CA GLU A 20 25.08 1.11 5.73
C GLU A 20 24.14 -0.09 5.48
N GLN A 21 24.66 -1.33 5.60
CA GLN A 21 23.85 -2.54 5.45
C GLN A 21 22.88 -2.78 6.62
N ASP A 22 23.30 -2.56 7.87
CA ASP A 22 22.42 -2.77 9.03
C ASP A 22 21.32 -1.70 9.15
N LEU A 23 21.52 -0.50 8.59
CA LEU A 23 20.52 0.57 8.59
C LEU A 23 19.49 0.44 7.46
N SER A 24 19.83 -0.19 6.33
CA SER A 24 18.85 -0.48 5.27
C SER A 24 17.79 -1.49 5.71
N ASP A 25 18.17 -2.45 6.56
CA ASP A 25 17.25 -3.46 7.12
C ASP A 25 16.25 -2.87 8.14
N MET A 26 16.50 -1.64 8.62
CA MET A 26 15.60 -0.90 9.51
C MET A 26 14.84 0.23 8.80
N ALA A 27 14.91 0.34 7.47
CA ALA A 27 14.21 1.38 6.75
C ALA A 27 12.69 1.15 6.81
N ILE A 28 11.96 2.08 7.43
CA ILE A 28 10.51 2.18 7.26
C ILE A 28 10.29 2.63 5.83
N GLY A 29 9.85 1.70 5.00
CA GLY A 29 9.58 1.93 3.59
C GLY A 29 8.40 1.08 3.15
N PRO A 30 7.94 1.23 1.90
CA PRO A 30 6.85 0.43 1.36
C PRO A 30 7.20 -1.07 1.41
N THR A 31 6.55 -1.81 2.30
CA THR A 31 6.69 -3.26 2.37
C THR A 31 5.86 -3.94 1.29
N THR A 32 6.29 -5.11 0.85
CA THR A 32 5.50 -6.05 0.03
C THR A 32 5.31 -7.41 0.69
N GLU A 33 5.73 -7.52 1.95
CA GLU A 33 5.82 -8.75 2.70
C GLU A 33 4.71 -8.83 3.76
N GLY A 34 4.37 -10.06 4.16
CA GLY A 34 3.38 -10.31 5.22
C GLY A 34 1.93 -10.39 4.75
N TYR A 35 1.65 -10.08 3.47
CA TYR A 35 0.32 -10.18 2.89
C TYR A 35 0.31 -10.83 1.50
N ASP A 36 -0.66 -11.72 1.29
CA ASP A 36 -0.87 -12.41 0.02
C ASP A 36 -1.52 -11.49 -1.01
N LYS A 37 -2.54 -10.74 -0.59
CA LYS A 37 -3.41 -9.98 -1.50
C LYS A 37 -4.18 -8.88 -0.80
N VAL A 38 -4.37 -7.75 -1.48
CA VAL A 38 -5.32 -6.70 -1.09
C VAL A 38 -6.33 -6.50 -2.22
N ASP A 39 -7.61 -6.69 -1.92
CA ASP A 39 -8.71 -6.41 -2.86
C ASP A 39 -9.36 -5.08 -2.51
N LEU A 40 -9.67 -4.30 -3.54
CA LEU A 40 -10.48 -3.09 -3.46
C LEU A 40 -11.72 -3.29 -4.33
N LYS A 41 -12.90 -3.01 -3.76
CA LYS A 41 -14.16 -2.87 -4.48
C LYS A 41 -14.76 -1.49 -4.25
N CYS A 42 -15.03 -0.79 -5.33
CA CYS A 42 -15.68 0.50 -5.35
C CYS A 42 -17.21 0.31 -5.35
N ALA A 43 -17.81 0.35 -4.16
CA ALA A 43 -19.27 0.32 -4.03
C ALA A 43 -19.87 1.72 -4.27
N ALA A 44 -21.20 1.82 -4.20
CA ALA A 44 -21.90 3.08 -4.47
C ALA A 44 -21.55 4.22 -3.48
N GLU A 45 -21.33 3.90 -2.20
CA GLU A 45 -21.14 4.90 -1.14
C GLU A 45 -19.84 4.69 -0.32
N HIS A 46 -19.06 3.66 -0.64
CA HIS A 46 -17.84 3.32 0.11
C HIS A 46 -16.85 2.50 -0.72
N MET A 47 -15.60 2.47 -0.25
CA MET A 47 -14.61 1.46 -0.66
C MET A 47 -14.74 0.25 0.26
N GLU A 48 -14.99 -0.94 -0.29
CA GLU A 48 -14.82 -2.20 0.43
C GLU A 48 -13.41 -2.71 0.19
N VAL A 49 -12.62 -2.81 1.26
CA VAL A 49 -11.24 -3.29 1.19
C VAL A 49 -11.15 -4.63 1.93
N ALA A 50 -10.54 -5.61 1.29
CA ALA A 50 -10.26 -6.90 1.89
C ALA A 50 -8.76 -7.20 1.86
N ILE A 51 -8.20 -7.56 3.01
CA ILE A 51 -6.78 -7.90 3.16
C ILE A 51 -6.65 -9.38 3.47
N HIS A 52 -5.78 -10.06 2.74
CA HIS A 52 -5.36 -11.44 2.96
C HIS A 52 -3.90 -11.46 3.41
N MET A 53 -3.67 -11.93 4.64
CA MET A 53 -2.34 -12.05 5.25
C MET A 53 -1.75 -13.44 5.01
N GLU A 54 -0.44 -13.53 4.82
CA GLU A 54 0.25 -14.81 4.63
C GLU A 54 0.21 -15.66 5.91
N GLN A 55 0.37 -14.98 7.04
CA GLN A 55 0.38 -15.54 8.39
C GLN A 55 -0.72 -14.93 9.24
N ASP A 56 -0.96 -15.51 10.41
CA ASP A 56 -1.92 -14.94 11.33
C ASP A 56 -1.42 -13.56 11.80
N PHE A 57 -2.29 -12.56 11.72
CA PHE A 57 -1.94 -11.17 11.99
C PHE A 57 -2.69 -10.66 13.22
N SER A 58 -1.95 -9.97 14.08
CA SER A 58 -2.46 -9.16 15.18
C SER A 58 -1.87 -7.76 15.04
N GLY A 59 -2.69 -6.74 15.27
CA GLY A 59 -2.30 -5.34 15.13
C GLY A 59 -3.52 -4.50 14.76
N ILE A 60 -3.29 -3.39 14.09
CA ILE A 60 -4.34 -2.43 13.75
C ILE A 60 -4.40 -2.17 12.25
N ILE A 61 -5.60 -1.90 11.76
CA ILE A 61 -5.83 -1.37 10.42
C ILE A 61 -6.62 -0.07 10.54
N TYR A 62 -6.21 0.96 9.81
CA TYR A 62 -6.88 2.25 9.88
C TYR A 62 -6.65 3.09 8.62
N THR A 63 -7.55 4.05 8.40
CA THR A 63 -7.37 5.06 7.35
C THR A 63 -6.47 6.19 7.82
N ARG A 64 -5.56 6.66 6.97
CA ARG A 64 -4.63 7.72 7.33
C ARG A 64 -5.37 8.95 7.89
N GLY A 65 -4.87 9.45 9.02
CA GLY A 65 -5.50 10.54 9.77
C GLY A 65 -6.66 10.13 10.66
N SER A 66 -6.96 8.83 10.79
CA SER A 66 -8.02 8.31 11.69
C SER A 66 -7.48 7.52 12.89
N PHE A 67 -6.15 7.48 13.07
CA PHE A 67 -5.49 6.75 14.15
C PHE A 67 -5.84 7.33 15.53
N ALA A 68 -5.92 8.65 15.65
CA ALA A 68 -6.17 9.31 16.94
C ALA A 68 -7.58 9.02 17.48
N GLU A 69 -8.58 8.91 16.59
CA GLU A 69 -9.96 8.66 16.97
C GLU A 69 -10.23 7.22 17.40
N LYS A 70 -9.41 6.26 16.95
CA LYS A 70 -9.53 4.81 17.22
C LYS A 70 -10.98 4.28 17.14
N ARG A 71 -11.75 4.75 16.15
CA ARG A 71 -13.19 4.45 16.02
C ARG A 71 -13.56 3.79 14.70
N LEU A 72 -14.55 2.91 14.76
CA LEU A 72 -15.20 2.37 13.56
C LEU A 72 -15.89 3.50 12.75
N PRO A 73 -15.98 3.37 11.42
CA PRO A 73 -15.44 2.28 10.60
C PRO A 73 -13.96 2.47 10.19
N CYS A 74 -13.34 3.60 10.56
CA CYS A 74 -12.03 4.05 10.06
C CYS A 74 -10.82 3.43 10.76
N PHE A 75 -11.04 2.69 11.83
CA PHE A 75 -10.02 2.03 12.63
C PHE A 75 -10.56 0.68 13.12
N ARG A 76 -9.74 -0.36 13.04
CA ARG A 76 -10.00 -1.65 13.66
C ARG A 76 -8.75 -2.20 14.33
N ASP A 77 -8.94 -2.64 15.55
CA ASP A 77 -7.99 -3.44 16.31
C ASP A 77 -8.30 -4.93 16.05
N LEU A 78 -7.31 -5.64 15.52
CA LEU A 78 -7.38 -7.02 15.05
C LEU A 78 -6.54 -7.88 15.99
N LYS A 79 -7.19 -8.81 16.69
CA LYS A 79 -6.52 -9.66 17.68
C LYS A 79 -5.84 -10.90 17.08
N SER A 80 -6.33 -11.35 15.93
CA SER A 80 -5.87 -12.54 15.20
C SER A 80 -6.69 -12.64 13.91
N GLY A 81 -6.13 -13.30 12.89
CA GLY A 81 -6.80 -13.61 11.64
C GLY A 81 -5.87 -13.50 10.44
N LYS A 82 -6.30 -14.12 9.34
CA LYS A 82 -5.65 -13.96 8.02
C LYS A 82 -6.48 -13.17 7.02
N TYR A 83 -7.74 -12.89 7.34
CA TYR A 83 -8.67 -12.23 6.45
C TYR A 83 -9.41 -11.12 7.18
N PHE A 84 -9.30 -9.92 6.65
CA PHE A 84 -9.92 -8.74 7.23
C PHE A 84 -10.65 -7.95 6.17
N ARG A 85 -11.74 -7.30 6.57
CA ARG A 85 -12.52 -6.41 5.73
C ARG A 85 -12.80 -5.09 6.45
N MET A 86 -12.72 -4.00 5.70
CA MET A 86 -13.06 -2.65 6.14
C MET A 86 -13.85 -1.94 5.04
N ASN A 87 -14.93 -1.27 5.43
CA ASN A 87 -15.73 -0.45 4.54
C ASN A 87 -15.42 1.02 4.87
N ILE A 88 -14.80 1.71 3.93
CA ILE A 88 -14.35 3.10 4.07
C ILE A 88 -15.38 4.01 3.38
N PRO A 89 -16.20 4.77 4.12
CA PRO A 89 -17.21 5.65 3.53
C PRO A 89 -16.58 6.74 2.67
N PHE A 90 -17.24 7.10 1.57
CA PHE A 90 -16.80 8.18 0.70
C PHE A 90 -16.93 9.57 1.34
N ASP A 91 -17.82 9.72 2.32
CA ASP A 91 -18.07 10.93 3.09
C ASP A 91 -17.39 10.93 4.48
N GLY A 92 -16.55 9.92 4.75
CA GLY A 92 -15.92 9.72 6.06
C GLY A 92 -14.46 9.26 5.95
N CYS A 93 -13.85 8.94 7.10
CA CYS A 93 -12.50 8.38 7.20
C CYS A 93 -11.40 9.19 6.48
N ASN A 94 -11.57 10.50 6.37
CA ASN A 94 -10.70 11.40 5.60
C ASN A 94 -10.57 11.04 4.11
N THR A 95 -11.59 10.42 3.53
CA THR A 95 -11.64 10.16 2.09
C THR A 95 -11.63 11.48 1.33
N SER A 96 -10.68 11.63 0.41
CA SER A 96 -10.60 12.78 -0.48
C SER A 96 -11.46 12.52 -1.71
N ASN A 97 -12.20 13.53 -2.17
CA ASN A 97 -12.97 13.48 -3.41
C ASN A 97 -12.57 14.66 -4.30
N VAL A 98 -12.05 14.35 -5.48
CA VAL A 98 -11.75 15.33 -6.52
C VAL A 98 -12.42 14.89 -7.81
N ASN A 99 -13.43 15.62 -8.27
CA ASN A 99 -14.14 15.34 -9.54
C ASN A 99 -14.64 13.88 -9.66
N ASN A 100 -15.28 13.35 -8.61
CA ASN A 100 -15.77 11.96 -8.54
C ASN A 100 -14.65 10.90 -8.53
N VAL A 101 -13.42 11.31 -8.18
CA VAL A 101 -12.32 10.40 -7.86
C VAL A 101 -12.15 10.39 -6.36
N TYR A 102 -12.52 9.28 -5.74
CA TYR A 102 -12.41 9.06 -4.31
C TYR A 102 -11.08 8.40 -3.99
N THR A 103 -10.31 8.96 -3.06
CA THR A 103 -9.02 8.41 -2.63
C THR A 103 -8.91 8.31 -1.12
N ASN A 104 -8.30 7.23 -0.64
CA ASN A 104 -8.00 7.02 0.78
C ASN A 104 -6.71 6.20 0.92
N ILE A 105 -6.04 6.29 2.07
CA ILE A 105 -4.84 5.50 2.36
C ILE A 105 -5.15 4.58 3.52
N LEU A 106 -5.18 3.27 3.26
CA LEU A 106 -5.28 2.25 4.29
C LEU A 106 -3.90 1.91 4.82
N VAL A 107 -3.75 1.90 6.14
CA VAL A 107 -2.54 1.52 6.86
C VAL A 107 -2.79 0.22 7.61
N VAL A 108 -1.84 -0.70 7.55
CA VAL A 108 -1.79 -1.97 8.29
C VAL A 108 -0.54 -1.92 9.15
N GLN A 109 -0.71 -1.88 10.47
CA GLN A 109 0.36 -1.67 11.44
C GLN A 109 0.38 -2.84 12.42
N HIS A 110 1.55 -3.42 12.66
CA HIS A 110 1.71 -4.58 13.55
C HIS A 110 1.69 -4.20 15.04
N ASP A 111 2.17 -3.01 15.38
CA ASP A 111 2.16 -2.46 16.74
C ASP A 111 1.03 -1.45 16.91
N ASP A 112 0.51 -1.27 18.12
CA ASP A 112 -0.65 -0.40 18.39
C ASP A 112 -0.28 1.09 18.51
N ASP A 113 1.00 1.40 18.67
CA ASP A 113 1.51 2.73 19.04
C ASP A 113 2.55 3.28 18.07
N LEU A 114 3.39 2.43 17.46
CA LEU A 114 4.49 2.86 16.59
C LEU A 114 4.46 2.19 15.21
N ILE A 115 4.71 2.99 14.17
CA ILE A 115 4.98 2.48 12.83
C ILE A 115 6.39 1.85 12.84
N MET A 116 6.46 0.59 12.42
CA MET A 116 7.67 -0.21 12.36
C MET A 116 7.98 -0.62 10.91
N PRO A 117 9.25 -0.97 10.62
CA PRO A 117 9.58 -1.66 9.37
C PRO A 117 8.71 -2.90 9.20
N GLY A 118 8.13 -3.08 8.01
CA GLY A 118 7.18 -4.15 7.73
C GLY A 118 5.71 -3.75 7.83
N ASP A 119 5.39 -2.54 8.29
CA ASP A 119 4.04 -1.99 8.18
C ASP A 119 3.73 -1.54 6.76
N ALA A 120 2.48 -1.76 6.33
CA ALA A 120 2.06 -1.54 4.95
C ALA A 120 1.08 -0.39 4.83
N ALA A 121 1.15 0.35 3.72
CA ALA A 121 0.11 1.27 3.34
C ALA A 121 -0.27 1.15 1.86
N PHE A 122 -1.55 1.35 1.59
CA PHE A 122 -2.13 1.25 0.26
C PHE A 122 -2.95 2.49 -0.05
N ASN A 123 -2.57 3.21 -1.10
CA ASN A 123 -3.43 4.22 -1.69
C ASN A 123 -4.51 3.54 -2.53
N LEU A 124 -5.75 3.76 -2.12
CA LEU A 124 -6.97 3.21 -2.70
C LEU A 124 -7.64 4.32 -3.52
N GLU A 125 -8.07 3.98 -4.73
CA GLU A 125 -8.73 4.94 -5.62
C GLU A 125 -9.91 4.30 -6.32
N CYS A 126 -11.04 5.00 -6.27
CA CYS A 126 -12.26 4.71 -7.00
C CYS A 126 -12.62 5.91 -7.87
N ASP A 127 -12.43 5.77 -9.18
CA ASP A 127 -12.71 6.80 -10.18
C ASP A 127 -14.05 6.54 -10.85
N PHE A 128 -15.02 7.41 -10.56
CA PHE A 128 -16.36 7.44 -11.18
C PHE A 128 -16.50 8.61 -12.16
N SER A 129 -15.40 9.28 -12.54
CA SER A 129 -15.42 10.48 -13.38
C SER A 129 -15.83 10.21 -14.82
N LYS A 130 -15.79 8.94 -15.28
CA LYS A 130 -16.08 8.55 -16.65
C LYS A 130 -17.50 7.95 -16.76
N PRO A 131 -18.45 8.67 -17.41
CA PRO A 131 -19.74 8.09 -17.74
C PRO A 131 -19.59 7.04 -18.85
N LYS A 132 -20.45 6.01 -18.83
CA LYS A 132 -20.50 4.99 -19.88
C LYS A 132 -21.40 5.44 -21.03
N ASP A 133 -20.91 5.34 -22.26
CA ASP A 133 -21.73 5.43 -23.46
C ASP A 133 -22.46 4.08 -23.67
N VAL A 134 -23.68 3.94 -23.15
CA VAL A 134 -24.51 2.75 -23.42
C VAL A 134 -25.41 3.02 -24.64
N PRO A 135 -25.27 2.26 -25.75
CA PRO A 135 -26.23 2.33 -26.84
C PRO A 135 -27.58 1.79 -26.37
N LEU A 136 -28.58 2.65 -26.40
CA LEU A 136 -29.93 2.47 -25.84
C LEU A 136 -30.71 1.36 -26.58
N HIS A 137 -30.83 0.17 -25.99
CA HIS A 137 -31.96 -0.72 -26.24
C HIS A 137 -32.36 -1.37 -24.91
N SER A 138 -33.63 -1.19 -24.54
CA SER A 138 -34.32 -1.73 -23.36
C SER A 138 -34.32 -0.85 -22.11
N SER A 139 -35.54 -0.50 -21.72
CA SER A 139 -35.95 0.38 -20.64
C SER A 139 -35.67 -0.20 -19.24
N VAL A 140 -34.44 -0.06 -18.73
CA VAL A 140 -34.10 0.02 -17.30
C VAL A 140 -32.81 0.84 -17.19
N THR A 141 -32.88 2.05 -16.63
CA THR A 141 -31.69 2.89 -16.40
C THR A 141 -31.08 2.55 -15.05
N THR A 142 -30.21 1.54 -15.01
CA THR A 142 -29.17 1.52 -13.97
C THR A 142 -28.04 2.41 -14.47
N GLU A 143 -27.64 3.41 -13.68
CA GLU A 143 -26.47 4.24 -13.98
C GLU A 143 -25.22 3.34 -13.94
N VAL A 144 -24.85 2.76 -15.08
CA VAL A 144 -23.63 1.96 -15.19
C VAL A 144 -22.47 2.93 -15.37
N PHE A 145 -21.87 3.40 -14.28
CA PHE A 145 -20.61 4.16 -14.35
C PHE A 145 -19.47 3.21 -14.73
N ASP A 146 -18.58 3.64 -15.63
CA ASP A 146 -17.33 2.92 -15.89
C ASP A 146 -16.39 3.21 -14.73
N VAL A 147 -16.54 2.45 -13.64
CA VAL A 147 -15.70 2.60 -12.45
C VAL A 147 -14.30 2.09 -12.76
N VAL A 148 -13.29 2.90 -12.47
CA VAL A 148 -11.90 2.47 -12.49
C VAL A 148 -11.42 2.35 -11.04
N SER A 149 -10.98 1.16 -10.68
CA SER A 149 -10.41 0.88 -9.37
C SER A 149 -8.90 0.75 -9.48
N LYS A 150 -8.18 1.35 -8.53
CA LYS A 150 -6.72 1.34 -8.50
C LYS A 150 -6.21 1.19 -7.08
N ILE A 151 -5.23 0.30 -6.92
CA ILE A 151 -4.43 0.18 -5.69
C ILE A 151 -3.00 0.55 -6.04
N THR A 152 -2.38 1.37 -5.20
CA THR A 152 -0.99 1.76 -5.33
C THR A 152 -0.30 1.61 -3.98
N LEU A 153 0.90 1.03 -3.98
CA LEU A 153 1.69 0.89 -2.78
C LEU A 153 2.12 2.27 -2.26
N ALA A 154 1.96 2.49 -0.96
CA ALA A 154 2.31 3.71 -0.26
C ALA A 154 3.25 3.40 0.90
N ASP A 155 3.97 4.41 1.36
CA ASP A 155 4.74 4.34 2.59
C ASP A 155 3.80 4.39 3.80
N ALA A 156 4.03 3.59 4.82
CA ALA A 156 3.27 3.62 6.06
C ALA A 156 3.53 4.93 6.83
N ASP A 157 4.78 5.41 6.83
CA ASP A 157 5.16 6.66 7.48
C ASP A 157 4.63 7.87 6.68
N PRO A 158 3.73 8.70 7.25
CA PRO A 158 3.26 9.91 6.59
C PRO A 158 4.38 10.96 6.40
N GLY A 159 5.45 10.91 7.18
CA GLY A 159 6.64 11.77 7.06
C GLY A 159 7.73 11.19 6.16
N GLY A 160 7.54 9.97 5.64
CA GLY A 160 8.50 9.27 4.80
C GLY A 160 8.76 9.97 3.46
N LYS A 161 9.86 9.61 2.80
CA LYS A 161 10.18 10.13 1.47
C LYS A 161 9.15 9.59 0.46
N PRO A 162 8.65 10.42 -0.47
CA PRO A 162 7.72 9.94 -1.47
C PRO A 162 8.38 8.88 -2.36
N ILE A 163 7.71 7.75 -2.53
CA ILE A 163 8.15 6.67 -3.42
C ILE A 163 8.15 7.21 -4.87
N PRO A 164 9.28 7.15 -5.60
CA PRO A 164 9.35 7.55 -7.00
C PRO A 164 8.30 6.83 -7.85
N GLU A 165 7.67 7.53 -8.81
CA GLU A 165 6.56 6.97 -9.58
C GLU A 165 6.92 5.69 -10.35
N LEU A 166 8.17 5.61 -10.85
CA LEU A 166 8.70 4.46 -11.59
C LEU A 166 8.83 3.21 -10.72
N GLU A 167 9.12 3.39 -9.43
CA GLU A 167 9.30 2.31 -8.46
C GLU A 167 7.98 1.87 -7.84
N ARG A 168 6.99 2.78 -7.81
CA ARG A 168 5.71 2.57 -7.14
C ARG A 168 4.91 1.43 -7.77
N LEU A 169 4.78 0.32 -7.04
CA LEU A 169 3.91 -0.78 -7.44
C LEU A 169 2.46 -0.32 -7.48
N LYS A 170 1.77 -0.62 -8.58
CA LYS A 170 0.38 -0.24 -8.80
C LYS A 170 -0.34 -1.27 -9.65
N VAL A 171 -1.62 -1.46 -9.36
CA VAL A 171 -2.54 -2.25 -10.18
C VAL A 171 -3.78 -1.40 -10.42
N LEU A 172 -4.24 -1.39 -11.67
CA LEU A 172 -5.44 -0.70 -12.11
C LEU A 172 -6.33 -1.68 -12.84
N ASN A 173 -7.64 -1.59 -12.60
CA ASN A 173 -8.65 -2.32 -13.35
C ASN A 173 -9.77 -1.37 -13.81
N LYS A 174 -10.24 -1.54 -15.04
CA LYS A 174 -11.40 -0.82 -15.59
C LYS A 174 -12.70 -1.51 -15.16
N SER A 175 -12.80 -1.77 -13.87
CA SER A 175 -13.96 -2.35 -13.19
C SER A 175 -14.03 -1.75 -11.78
N ASP A 176 -15.15 -1.94 -11.12
CA ASP A 176 -15.33 -1.66 -9.70
C ASP A 176 -14.38 -2.43 -8.79
N THR A 177 -13.77 -3.54 -9.24
CA THR A 177 -12.86 -4.36 -8.43
C THR A 177 -11.43 -4.42 -8.98
N VAL A 178 -10.43 -4.36 -8.08
CA VAL A 178 -9.03 -4.61 -8.38
C VAL A 178 -8.36 -5.41 -7.26
N SER A 179 -7.38 -6.23 -7.62
CA SER A 179 -6.62 -7.07 -6.70
C SER A 179 -5.13 -6.74 -6.82
N PHE A 180 -4.50 -6.32 -5.72
CA PHE A 180 -3.07 -6.09 -5.60
C PHE A 180 -2.39 -7.32 -4.98
N GLN A 181 -1.47 -7.94 -5.73
CA GLN A 181 -0.73 -9.13 -5.30
C GLN A 181 0.77 -8.88 -5.49
N PRO A 182 1.50 -8.47 -4.44
CA PRO A 182 2.88 -8.00 -4.58
C PRO A 182 3.81 -9.01 -5.26
N LYS A 183 3.76 -10.28 -4.82
CA LYS A 183 4.61 -11.35 -5.34
C LYS A 183 4.44 -11.58 -6.84
N ILE A 184 3.21 -11.44 -7.35
CA ILE A 184 2.93 -11.56 -8.79
C ILE A 184 3.46 -10.35 -9.55
N ILE A 185 3.25 -9.15 -9.01
CA ILE A 185 3.68 -7.90 -9.67
C ILE A 185 5.21 -7.85 -9.75
N LEU A 186 5.92 -8.18 -8.68
CA LEU A 186 7.38 -8.19 -8.64
C LEU A 186 7.94 -9.20 -9.65
N ARG A 187 7.43 -10.44 -9.65
CA ARG A 187 7.84 -11.45 -10.63
C ARG A 187 7.65 -10.98 -12.08
N SER A 188 6.55 -10.29 -12.38
CA SER A 188 6.32 -9.78 -13.74
C SER A 188 7.29 -8.68 -14.15
N LYS A 189 7.84 -7.91 -13.20
CA LYS A 189 8.88 -6.90 -13.47
C LYS A 189 10.24 -7.54 -13.72
N ASP A 190 10.56 -8.62 -13.03
CA ASP A 190 11.85 -9.32 -13.18
C ASP A 190 11.95 -10.10 -14.51
N GLU A 191 10.81 -10.42 -15.14
CA GLU A 191 10.72 -11.11 -16.43
C GLU A 191 10.76 -10.15 -17.65
N LEU A 192 10.85 -8.84 -17.45
CA LEU A 192 10.87 -7.77 -18.48
C LEU A 192 12.27 -7.15 -18.64
#